data_AF-A0A924N717-F1
#
_entry.id   AF-A0A924N717-F1
#
_cell.length_a   1.000
_cell.length_b   1.000
_cell.length_c   1.000
_cell.angle_alpha   90.00
_cell.angle_beta   90.00
_cell.angle_gamma   90.00
#
_symmetry.space_group_name_H-M   'P 1'
#
loop_
_entity.id
_entity.type
_entity.pdbx_description
1 polymer ?
#
loop_
_entity_poly.entity_id
_entity_poly.type
_entity_poly.pdbx_seq_one_letter_code
_entity_poly.pdbx_strand_id
1 'polypeptide(L)'
;MLALGSIPIAIGALATDVYGQAPSDVLDVLQFALLLEYLESEFYQRAINSTGLIPASDIAVFSTIATHEVTHVTSLLELIKGRSGTPRARPAFDFTARGAVPGFAFAATQYATFKLLAQAFEDTGVRAYKGQLTRLMTDKVALNAALAIHSVEARHAAEVRRLRGGNGWITGSRRDDLPVFTQPVYDGEDNTTHGAVSVAALASGSGGVDSATEAFDEPLTMAQVTSIITPFLA
;
A
#
# COMPACT_ATOMS: atom_id res chain seq x y z
N MET A 1 -24.34 9.42 2.07
CA MET A 1 -23.23 10.17 2.70
C MET A 1 -22.37 10.70 1.59
N LEU A 2 -22.14 12.01 1.54
CA LEU A 2 -21.25 12.64 0.55
C LEU A 2 -19.83 12.13 0.82
N ALA A 3 -19.23 11.42 -0.14
CA ALA A 3 -17.82 11.13 -0.14
C ALA A 3 -17.06 12.46 -0.26
N LEU A 4 -16.37 12.86 0.80
CA LEU A 4 -15.34 13.88 0.74
C LEU A 4 -14.22 13.34 -0.14
N GLY A 5 -14.29 13.64 -1.44
CA GLY A 5 -13.23 13.33 -2.38
C GLY A 5 -11.93 13.92 -1.85
N SER A 6 -10.94 13.06 -1.62
CA SER A 6 -9.57 13.48 -1.38
C SER A 6 -9.15 14.36 -2.54
N ILE A 7 -8.93 15.65 -2.26
CA ILE A 7 -8.39 16.59 -3.23
C ILE A 7 -7.04 16.02 -3.67
N PRO A 8 -6.79 15.82 -4.98
CA PRO A 8 -5.46 15.53 -5.47
C PRO A 8 -4.56 16.66 -4.99
N ILE A 9 -3.66 16.38 -4.04
CA ILE A 9 -2.64 17.35 -3.70
C ILE A 9 -1.84 17.52 -4.99
N ALA A 10 -1.96 18.68 -5.63
CA ALA A 10 -1.15 19.06 -6.77
C ALA A 10 0.30 19.27 -6.30
N ILE A 11 1.00 18.16 -6.02
CA ILE A 11 2.42 18.15 -5.66
C ILE A 11 3.25 18.74 -6.81
N GLY A 12 2.72 18.76 -8.04
CA GLY A 12 3.36 19.36 -9.21
C GLY A 12 3.73 20.85 -9.07
N ALA A 13 3.05 21.62 -8.21
CA ALA A 13 3.40 23.02 -7.97
C ALA A 13 4.61 23.20 -7.02
N LEU A 14 5.02 22.15 -6.28
CA LEU A 14 6.21 22.15 -5.42
C LEU A 14 7.43 21.51 -6.11
N ALA A 15 7.26 20.98 -7.32
CA ALA A 15 8.30 20.34 -8.11
C ALA A 15 9.11 21.32 -8.99
N THR A 16 8.79 22.62 -8.94
CA THR A 16 9.51 23.68 -9.67
C THR A 16 10.78 24.16 -8.96
N ASP A 17 11.00 23.74 -7.71
CA ASP A 17 12.30 23.89 -7.07
C ASP A 17 13.26 22.87 -7.70
N VAL A 18 14.30 23.38 -8.37
CA VAL A 18 15.38 22.55 -8.90
C VAL A 18 16.15 21.96 -7.72
N TYR A 19 15.73 20.79 -7.26
CA TYR A 19 16.46 20.03 -6.26
C TYR A 19 17.77 19.55 -6.89
N GLY A 20 18.89 19.86 -6.25
CA GLY A 20 20.17 19.22 -6.58
C GLY A 20 20.07 17.69 -6.42
N GLN A 21 21.09 16.96 -6.87
CA GLN A 21 21.13 15.50 -6.74
C GLN A 21 20.80 15.09 -5.29
N ALA A 22 19.70 14.35 -5.12
CA ALA A 22 19.26 13.90 -3.81
C ALA A 22 20.26 12.87 -3.23
N PRO A 23 20.34 12.72 -1.90
CA PRO A 23 21.05 11.60 -1.29
C PRO A 23 20.56 10.26 -1.89
N SER A 24 21.47 9.30 -2.07
CA SER A 24 21.14 7.98 -2.66
C SER A 24 19.96 7.32 -1.96
N ASP A 25 19.85 7.48 -0.64
CA ASP A 25 18.75 6.94 0.17
C ASP A 25 17.37 7.43 -0.26
N VAL A 26 17.22 8.68 -0.66
CA VAL A 26 15.92 9.23 -1.09
C VAL A 26 15.52 8.61 -2.42
N LEU A 27 16.45 8.53 -3.38
CA LEU A 27 16.19 7.90 -4.67
C LEU A 27 15.89 6.41 -4.52
N ASP A 28 16.59 5.70 -3.64
CA ASP A 28 16.33 4.29 -3.36
C ASP A 28 14.90 4.09 -2.83
N VAL A 29 14.43 4.93 -1.91
CA VAL A 29 13.05 4.88 -1.39
C VAL A 29 12.03 5.18 -2.48
N LEU A 30 12.23 6.20 -3.30
CA LEU A 30 11.28 6.55 -4.37
C LEU A 30 11.21 5.46 -5.45
N GLN A 31 12.35 4.86 -5.82
CA GLN A 31 12.41 3.76 -6.78
C GLN A 31 11.74 2.51 -6.22
N PHE A 32 11.94 2.23 -4.93
CA PHE A 32 11.27 1.14 -4.24
C PHE A 32 9.75 1.35 -4.18
N ALA A 33 9.29 2.53 -3.78
CA ALA A 33 7.86 2.87 -3.78
C ALA A 33 7.27 2.72 -5.20
N LEU A 34 7.98 3.19 -6.24
CA LEU A 34 7.51 3.09 -7.62
C LEU A 34 7.31 1.65 -8.09
N LEU A 35 8.07 0.68 -7.55
CA LEU A 35 7.83 -0.73 -7.81
C LEU A 35 6.49 -1.21 -7.26
N LEU A 36 6.14 -0.80 -6.04
CA LEU A 36 4.88 -1.18 -5.38
C LEU A 36 3.70 -0.55 -6.12
N GLU A 37 3.79 0.75 -6.41
CA GLU A 37 2.74 1.46 -7.14
C GLU A 37 2.54 0.90 -8.56
N TYR A 38 3.60 0.40 -9.21
CA TYR A 38 3.42 -0.31 -10.48
C TYR A 38 2.65 -1.62 -10.34
N LEU A 39 2.89 -2.38 -9.26
CA LEU A 39 2.18 -3.64 -8.98
C LEU A 39 0.69 -3.36 -8.75
N GLU A 40 0.37 -2.43 -7.86
CA GLU A 40 -1.00 -2.06 -7.49
C GLU A 40 -1.75 -1.39 -8.66
N SER A 41 -1.11 -0.42 -9.32
CA SER A 41 -1.69 0.24 -10.49
C SER A 41 -2.02 -0.74 -11.61
N GLU A 42 -1.17 -1.75 -11.86
CA GLU A 42 -1.47 -2.77 -12.86
C GLU A 42 -2.55 -3.75 -12.39
N PHE A 43 -2.52 -4.16 -11.12
CA PHE A 43 -3.52 -5.04 -10.53
C PHE A 43 -4.93 -4.45 -10.66
N TYR A 44 -5.13 -3.21 -10.22
CA TYR A 44 -6.43 -2.56 -10.26
C TYR A 44 -6.87 -2.22 -11.67
N GLN A 45 -5.96 -1.78 -12.55
CA GLN A 45 -6.31 -1.54 -13.96
C GLN A 45 -6.76 -2.83 -14.66
N ARG A 46 -6.08 -3.97 -14.43
CA ARG A 46 -6.53 -5.26 -14.96
C ARG A 46 -7.91 -5.64 -14.40
N ALA A 47 -8.16 -5.42 -13.12
CA ALA A 47 -9.42 -5.73 -12.49
C ALA A 47 -10.60 -4.89 -13.04
N ILE A 48 -10.42 -3.57 -13.17
CA ILE A 48 -11.44 -2.66 -13.72
C ILE A 48 -11.75 -2.95 -15.18
N ASN A 49 -10.75 -3.36 -15.96
CA ASN A 49 -10.93 -3.74 -17.36
C ASN A 49 -11.50 -5.16 -17.54
N SER A 50 -11.58 -5.96 -16.48
CA SER A 50 -12.07 -7.34 -16.55
C SER A 50 -13.58 -7.39 -16.41
N THR A 51 -14.25 -7.79 -17.49
CA THR A 51 -15.72 -7.82 -17.55
C THR A 51 -16.28 -8.79 -16.52
N GLY A 52 -17.15 -8.28 -15.65
CA GLY A 52 -17.89 -9.07 -14.66
C GLY A 52 -17.09 -9.47 -13.42
N LEU A 53 -15.81 -9.09 -13.30
CA LEU A 53 -15.03 -9.35 -12.08
C LEU A 53 -15.57 -8.57 -10.88
N ILE A 54 -15.76 -7.26 -11.04
CA ILE A 54 -16.19 -6.39 -9.94
C ILE A 54 -17.70 -6.13 -10.08
N PRO A 55 -18.53 -6.45 -9.07
CA PRO A 55 -19.95 -6.15 -9.09
C PRO A 55 -20.23 -4.65 -9.17
N ALA A 56 -21.40 -4.29 -9.73
CA ALA A 56 -21.81 -2.90 -9.89
C ALA A 56 -21.90 -2.12 -8.55
N SER A 57 -22.11 -2.81 -7.42
CA SER A 57 -22.13 -2.18 -6.09
C SER A 57 -20.76 -1.65 -5.67
N ASP A 58 -19.68 -2.26 -6.15
CA ASP A 58 -18.33 -2.03 -5.63
C ASP A 58 -17.42 -1.37 -6.68
N ILE A 59 -17.86 -1.30 -7.95
CA ILE A 59 -17.06 -0.77 -9.07
C ILE A 59 -16.62 0.68 -8.87
N ALA A 60 -17.46 1.51 -8.24
CA ALA A 60 -17.12 2.90 -7.98
C ALA A 60 -15.92 3.01 -7.02
N VAL A 61 -15.90 2.18 -5.97
CA VAL A 61 -14.80 2.14 -4.99
C VAL A 61 -13.50 1.73 -5.65
N PHE A 62 -13.50 0.59 -6.36
CA PHE A 62 -12.29 0.11 -7.02
C PHE A 62 -11.83 0.99 -8.18
N SER A 63 -12.74 1.71 -8.86
CA SER A 63 -12.36 2.70 -9.88
C SER A 63 -11.63 3.90 -9.26
N THR A 64 -12.06 4.33 -8.07
CA THR A 64 -11.37 5.38 -7.32
C THR A 64 -9.99 4.92 -6.90
N ILE A 65 -9.84 3.72 -6.32
CA ILE A 65 -8.54 3.15 -5.95
C ILE A 65 -7.63 3.07 -7.18
N ALA A 66 -8.11 2.48 -8.29
CA ALA A 66 -7.33 2.40 -9.53
C ALA A 66 -6.83 3.78 -10.04
N THR A 67 -7.64 4.83 -9.87
CA THR A 67 -7.27 6.19 -10.26
C THR A 67 -6.20 6.76 -9.33
N HIS A 68 -6.29 6.50 -8.03
CA HIS A 68 -5.28 6.90 -7.06
C HIS A 68 -3.94 6.19 -7.35
N GLU A 69 -3.92 4.90 -7.64
CA GLU A 69 -2.66 4.18 -7.95
C GLU A 69 -1.96 4.73 -9.20
N VAL A 70 -2.72 5.08 -10.25
CA VAL A 70 -2.16 5.76 -11.42
C VAL A 70 -1.58 7.14 -11.05
N THR A 71 -2.22 7.85 -10.11
CA THR A 71 -1.76 9.15 -9.61
C THR A 71 -0.49 9.01 -8.76
N HIS A 72 -0.38 7.99 -7.93
CA HIS A 72 0.81 7.68 -7.15
C HIS A 72 2.01 7.39 -8.06
N VAL A 73 1.82 6.51 -9.06
CA VAL A 73 2.84 6.23 -10.09
C VAL A 73 3.31 7.53 -10.75
N THR A 74 2.38 8.37 -11.21
CA THR A 74 2.71 9.64 -11.89
C THR A 74 3.50 10.57 -10.97
N SER A 75 3.07 10.69 -9.71
CA SER A 75 3.74 11.53 -8.71
C SER A 75 5.17 11.05 -8.43
N LEU A 76 5.37 9.74 -8.27
CA LEU A 76 6.71 9.17 -8.05
C LEU A 76 7.62 9.34 -9.27
N LEU A 77 7.10 9.14 -10.48
CA LEU A 77 7.85 9.40 -11.71
C LEU A 77 8.35 10.85 -11.78
N GLU A 78 7.50 11.82 -11.43
CA GLU A 78 7.86 13.24 -11.35
C GLU A 78 8.89 13.50 -10.25
N LEU A 79 8.69 12.95 -9.05
CA LEU A 79 9.62 13.12 -7.92
C LEU A 79 11.01 12.56 -8.23
N ILE A 80 11.10 11.40 -8.87
CA ILE A 80 12.38 10.79 -9.26
C ILE A 80 13.09 11.66 -10.31
N LYS A 81 12.38 12.06 -11.37
CA LYS A 81 12.95 12.92 -12.43
C LYS A 81 13.38 14.28 -11.89
N GLY A 82 12.58 14.89 -11.02
CA GLY A 82 12.89 16.16 -10.37
C GLY A 82 14.14 16.12 -9.47
N ARG A 83 14.59 14.91 -9.09
CA ARG A 83 15.83 14.66 -8.33
C ARG A 83 16.97 14.15 -9.22
N SER A 84 16.87 14.36 -10.53
CA SER A 84 17.81 13.86 -11.54
C SER A 84 17.97 12.33 -11.54
N GLY A 85 17.02 11.60 -10.96
CA GLY A 85 16.96 10.15 -11.02
C GLY A 85 16.34 9.68 -12.34
N THR A 86 16.73 8.49 -12.77
CA THR A 86 16.05 7.79 -13.87
C THR A 86 15.03 6.81 -13.28
N PRO A 87 13.73 7.01 -13.50
CA PRO A 87 12.73 6.08 -12.98
C PRO A 87 12.97 4.66 -13.47
N ARG A 88 12.85 3.69 -12.57
CA ARG A 88 12.97 2.29 -12.93
C ARG A 88 11.90 1.90 -13.96
N ALA A 89 12.24 0.98 -14.86
CA ALA A 89 11.28 0.43 -15.79
C ALA A 89 10.18 -0.37 -15.03
N ARG A 90 8.96 -0.34 -15.56
CA ARG A 90 7.86 -1.19 -15.07
C ARG A 90 8.17 -2.65 -15.41
N PRO A 91 8.26 -3.56 -14.42
CA PRO A 91 8.43 -4.98 -14.69
C PRO A 91 7.11 -5.60 -15.17
N ALA A 92 7.18 -6.84 -15.66
CA ALA A 92 5.99 -7.66 -15.83
C ALA A 92 5.59 -8.29 -14.48
N PHE A 93 4.27 -8.48 -14.29
CA PHE A 93 3.73 -9.04 -13.06
C PHE A 93 2.99 -10.36 -13.28
N ASP A 94 3.15 -11.28 -12.32
CA ASP A 94 2.46 -12.57 -12.21
C ASP A 94 1.50 -12.56 -11.00
N PHE A 95 0.23 -12.29 -11.24
CA PHE A 95 -0.79 -12.28 -10.18
C PHE A 95 -1.22 -13.68 -9.70
N THR A 96 -0.65 -14.76 -10.25
CA THR A 96 -0.78 -16.09 -9.65
C THR A 96 0.22 -16.30 -8.51
N ALA A 97 1.10 -15.33 -8.24
CA ALA A 97 2.12 -15.37 -7.20
C ALA A 97 3.00 -16.63 -7.30
N ARG A 98 3.50 -16.94 -8.51
CA ARG A 98 4.23 -18.19 -8.81
C ARG A 98 3.46 -19.45 -8.40
N GLY A 99 2.15 -19.44 -8.64
CA GLY A 99 1.26 -20.56 -8.34
C GLY A 99 0.72 -20.62 -6.91
N ALA A 100 1.04 -19.66 -6.03
CA ALA A 100 0.41 -19.57 -4.70
C ALA A 100 -1.07 -19.16 -4.78
N VAL A 101 -1.49 -18.53 -5.88
CA VAL A 101 -2.89 -18.24 -6.24
C VAL A 101 -3.21 -18.88 -7.59
N PRO A 102 -3.32 -20.21 -7.66
CA PRO A 102 -3.38 -20.92 -8.92
C PRO A 102 -4.64 -20.56 -9.72
N GLY A 103 -4.46 -20.29 -11.00
CA GLY A 103 -5.55 -20.00 -11.94
C GLY A 103 -6.18 -18.60 -11.79
N PHE A 104 -5.63 -17.73 -10.93
CA PHE A 104 -6.10 -16.35 -10.87
C PHE A 104 -5.81 -15.60 -12.18
N ALA A 105 -6.87 -15.14 -12.84
CA ALA A 105 -6.81 -14.52 -14.16
C ALA A 105 -7.88 -13.42 -14.31
N PHE A 106 -8.29 -12.80 -13.20
CA PHE A 106 -9.30 -11.74 -13.17
C PHE A 106 -10.66 -12.12 -13.79
N ALA A 107 -11.02 -13.41 -13.76
CA ALA A 107 -12.31 -13.87 -14.30
C ALA A 107 -13.49 -13.45 -13.40
N ALA A 108 -14.70 -13.33 -13.97
CA ALA A 108 -15.90 -12.91 -13.26
C ALA A 108 -16.20 -13.69 -11.95
N THR A 109 -15.80 -14.96 -11.89
CA THR A 109 -15.98 -15.82 -10.71
C THR A 109 -14.93 -15.63 -9.62
N GLN A 110 -13.92 -14.78 -9.84
CA GLN A 110 -12.73 -14.63 -8.97
C GLN A 110 -12.75 -13.35 -8.14
N TYR A 111 -13.93 -12.74 -7.97
CA TYR A 111 -14.04 -11.50 -7.21
C TYR A 111 -13.54 -11.64 -5.76
N ALA A 112 -13.82 -12.76 -5.10
CA ALA A 112 -13.33 -13.04 -3.76
C ALA A 112 -11.79 -13.09 -3.71
N THR A 113 -11.16 -13.77 -4.67
CA THR A 113 -9.69 -13.82 -4.80
C THR A 113 -9.10 -12.44 -5.08
N PHE A 114 -9.75 -11.65 -5.94
CA PHE A 114 -9.36 -10.27 -6.18
C PHE A 114 -9.37 -9.45 -4.89
N LYS A 115 -10.45 -9.51 -4.08
CA LYS A 115 -10.50 -8.79 -2.81
C LYS A 115 -9.44 -9.25 -1.80
N LEU A 116 -9.13 -10.55 -1.75
CA LEU A 116 -8.07 -11.09 -0.88
C LEU A 116 -6.70 -10.51 -1.26
N LEU A 117 -6.38 -10.47 -2.55
CA LEU A 117 -5.14 -9.89 -3.06
C LEU A 117 -5.10 -8.38 -2.90
N ALA A 118 -6.21 -7.69 -3.17
CA ALA A 118 -6.35 -6.25 -2.92
C ALA A 118 -5.98 -5.93 -1.47
N GLN A 119 -6.57 -6.63 -0.49
CA GLN A 119 -6.22 -6.39 0.91
C GLN A 119 -4.74 -6.62 1.19
N ALA A 120 -4.15 -7.73 0.69
CA ALA A 120 -2.74 -8.01 0.92
C ALA A 120 -1.81 -6.93 0.32
N PHE A 121 -2.15 -6.37 -0.84
CA PHE A 121 -1.36 -5.31 -1.46
C PHE A 121 -1.49 -4.00 -0.68
N GLU A 122 -2.71 -3.53 -0.43
CA GLU A 122 -2.94 -2.29 0.33
C GLU A 122 -2.28 -2.35 1.72
N ASP A 123 -2.41 -3.48 2.42
CA ASP A 123 -1.76 -3.69 3.72
C ASP A 123 -0.23 -3.66 3.60
N THR A 124 0.32 -4.21 2.51
CA THR A 124 1.76 -4.12 2.22
C THR A 124 2.19 -2.68 1.92
N GLY A 125 1.42 -1.94 1.11
CA GLY A 125 1.68 -0.55 0.73
C GLY A 125 1.73 0.38 1.94
N VAL A 126 0.71 0.33 2.81
CA VAL A 126 0.64 1.11 4.05
C VAL A 126 1.91 0.91 4.90
N ARG A 127 2.25 -0.35 5.16
CA ARG A 127 3.38 -0.71 6.02
C ARG A 127 4.72 -0.39 5.35
N ALA A 128 4.83 -0.53 4.03
CA ALA A 128 6.01 -0.20 3.25
C ALA A 128 6.33 1.31 3.31
N TYR A 129 5.34 2.17 3.05
CA TYR A 129 5.53 3.61 3.13
C TYR A 129 5.95 4.04 4.55
N LYS A 130 5.23 3.59 5.58
CA LYS A 130 5.56 3.90 6.99
C LYS A 130 7.01 3.53 7.32
N GLY A 131 7.45 2.34 6.87
CA GLY A 131 8.79 1.84 7.13
C GLY A 131 9.92 2.61 6.45
N GLN A 132 9.64 3.41 5.42
CA GLN A 132 10.66 4.18 4.71
C GLN A 132 10.69 5.67 5.07
N LEU A 133 9.73 6.19 5.85
CA LEU A 133 9.60 7.63 6.13
C LEU A 133 10.86 8.25 6.75
N THR A 134 11.56 7.53 7.64
CA THR A 134 12.77 8.06 8.30
C THR A 134 13.92 8.31 7.32
N ARG A 135 13.97 7.56 6.21
CA ARG A 135 14.97 7.71 5.14
C ARG A 135 14.69 8.89 4.21
N LEU A 136 13.52 9.50 4.33
CA LEU A 136 13.11 10.68 3.56
C LEU A 136 13.28 11.99 4.34
N MET A 137 13.70 11.96 5.60
CA MET A 137 13.71 13.13 6.49
C MET A 137 14.54 14.32 5.97
N THR A 138 15.56 14.07 5.15
CA THR A 138 16.40 15.09 4.53
C THR A 138 15.78 15.75 3.31
N ASP A 139 14.69 15.19 2.76
CA ASP A 139 13.98 15.72 1.60
C ASP A 139 12.50 15.90 1.94
N LYS A 140 12.15 17.12 2.35
CA LYS A 140 10.80 17.46 2.81
C LYS A 140 9.73 17.26 1.74
N VAL A 141 10.06 17.44 0.47
CA VAL A 141 9.09 17.24 -0.62
C VAL A 141 8.81 15.76 -0.81
N ALA A 142 9.85 14.91 -0.86
CA ALA A 142 9.68 13.47 -0.96
C ALA A 142 8.97 12.91 0.29
N LEU A 143 9.34 13.37 1.49
CA LEU A 143 8.70 12.98 2.74
C LEU A 143 7.22 13.34 2.74
N ASN A 144 6.86 14.57 2.38
CA ASN A 144 5.46 15.00 2.34
C ASN A 144 4.64 14.22 1.32
N ALA A 145 5.22 13.92 0.15
CA ALA A 145 4.57 13.07 -0.84
C ALA A 145 4.34 11.65 -0.32
N ALA A 146 5.36 11.03 0.28
CA ALA A 146 5.25 9.69 0.87
C ALA A 146 4.23 9.63 2.02
N LEU A 147 4.17 10.66 2.87
CA LEU A 147 3.14 10.77 3.91
C LEU A 147 1.72 10.90 3.33
N ALA A 148 1.57 11.65 2.24
CA ALA A 148 0.28 11.81 1.57
C ALA A 148 -0.19 10.48 0.96
N ILE A 149 0.70 9.78 0.25
CA ILE A 149 0.39 8.46 -0.35
C ILE A 149 0.07 7.46 0.76
N HIS A 150 0.90 7.36 1.80
CA HIS A 150 0.65 6.50 2.96
C HIS A 150 -0.75 6.69 3.57
N SER A 151 -1.23 7.94 3.67
CA SER A 151 -2.58 8.21 4.18
C SER A 151 -3.69 7.79 3.20
N VAL A 152 -3.42 7.75 1.89
CA VAL A 152 -4.36 7.26 0.87
C VAL A 152 -4.41 5.73 0.92
N GLU A 153 -3.25 5.06 0.91
CA GLU A 153 -3.11 3.61 1.09
C GLU A 153 -3.88 3.13 2.33
N ALA A 154 -3.74 3.84 3.47
CA ALA A 154 -4.41 3.45 4.71
C ALA A 154 -5.95 3.48 4.59
N ARG A 155 -6.50 4.38 3.75
CA ARG A 155 -7.95 4.42 3.48
C ARG A 155 -8.37 3.32 2.54
N HIS A 156 -7.57 3.00 1.53
CA HIS A 156 -7.82 1.88 0.64
C HIS A 156 -7.82 0.57 1.41
N ALA A 157 -6.79 0.31 2.23
CA ALA A 157 -6.70 -0.86 3.10
C ALA A 157 -7.94 -1.01 3.98
N ALA A 158 -8.34 0.06 4.69
CA ALA A 158 -9.53 0.05 5.53
C ALA A 158 -10.82 -0.22 4.75
N GLU A 159 -10.98 0.36 3.55
CA GLU A 159 -12.17 0.17 2.71
C GLU A 159 -12.24 -1.24 2.13
N VAL A 160 -11.11 -1.79 1.64
CA VAL A 160 -11.06 -3.16 1.11
C VAL A 160 -11.38 -4.18 2.21
N ARG A 161 -10.85 -4.00 3.42
CA ARG A 161 -11.20 -4.87 4.56
C ARG A 161 -12.70 -4.81 4.87
N ARG A 162 -13.32 -3.62 4.86
CA ARG A 162 -14.77 -3.47 5.06
C ARG A 162 -15.61 -4.10 3.95
N LEU A 163 -15.20 -3.99 2.69
CA LEU A 163 -15.83 -4.68 1.56
C LEU A 163 -15.72 -6.21 1.67
N ARG A 164 -14.76 -6.71 2.46
CA ARG A 164 -14.64 -8.14 2.81
C ARG A 164 -15.42 -8.52 4.08
N GLY A 165 -16.08 -7.57 4.73
CA GLY A 165 -16.82 -7.77 5.98
C GLY A 165 -15.94 -7.78 7.24
N GLY A 166 -14.66 -7.38 7.12
CA GLY A 166 -13.74 -7.24 8.24
C GLY A 166 -13.76 -5.84 8.87
N ASN A 167 -12.92 -5.66 9.88
CA ASN A 167 -12.67 -4.36 10.51
C ASN A 167 -11.86 -3.45 9.57
N GLY A 168 -11.85 -2.14 9.86
CA GLY A 168 -11.00 -1.20 9.11
C GLY A 168 -9.51 -1.29 9.43
N TRP A 169 -9.11 -2.18 10.34
CA TRP A 169 -7.79 -2.28 10.96
C TRP A 169 -7.39 -3.75 11.14
N ILE A 170 -6.12 -3.99 11.44
CA ILE A 170 -5.56 -5.31 11.76
C ILE A 170 -5.58 -5.50 13.29
N THR A 171 -5.92 -6.70 13.77
CA THR A 171 -5.84 -7.03 15.19
C THR A 171 -4.71 -8.03 15.42
N GLY A 172 -3.72 -7.69 16.24
CA GLY A 172 -2.50 -8.48 16.41
C GLY A 172 -1.75 -8.66 15.08
N SER A 173 -1.20 -9.85 14.83
CA SER A 173 -0.56 -10.21 13.56
C SER A 173 -1.44 -11.10 12.67
N ARG A 174 -2.77 -10.93 12.77
CA ARG A 174 -3.75 -11.83 12.17
C ARG A 174 -3.93 -11.50 10.68
N ARG A 175 -3.70 -12.50 9.83
CA ARG A 175 -4.08 -12.48 8.41
C ARG A 175 -5.54 -12.91 8.16
N ASP A 176 -6.28 -13.22 9.22
CA ASP A 176 -7.64 -13.80 9.17
C ASP A 176 -7.78 -14.98 8.19
N ASP A 177 -8.61 -14.82 7.15
CA ASP A 177 -8.89 -15.79 6.09
C ASP A 177 -8.03 -15.58 4.82
N LEU A 178 -7.06 -14.65 4.85
CA LEU A 178 -6.14 -14.50 3.72
C LEU A 178 -5.28 -15.75 3.51
N PRO A 179 -4.88 -16.06 2.26
CA PRO A 179 -4.04 -17.21 1.96
C PRO A 179 -2.76 -17.23 2.78
N VAL A 180 -2.26 -18.42 3.14
CA VAL A 180 -1.09 -18.57 4.03
C VAL A 180 0.15 -17.81 3.53
N PHE A 181 0.35 -17.68 2.22
CA PHE A 181 1.50 -16.97 1.66
C PHE A 181 1.50 -15.45 1.94
N THR A 182 0.37 -14.87 2.37
CA THR A 182 0.28 -13.46 2.74
C THR A 182 0.65 -13.21 4.20
N GLN A 183 0.92 -14.23 5.02
CA GLN A 183 1.29 -14.06 6.42
C GLN A 183 2.42 -13.03 6.65
N PRO A 184 3.49 -12.98 5.81
CA PRO A 184 4.54 -11.98 5.99
C PRO A 184 4.06 -10.51 5.91
N VAL A 185 2.90 -10.25 5.29
CA VAL A 185 2.24 -8.93 5.27
C VAL A 185 1.75 -8.49 6.65
N TYR A 186 1.60 -9.41 7.61
CA TYR A 186 1.05 -9.15 8.94
C TYR A 186 2.04 -9.43 10.08
N ASP A 187 3.18 -10.04 9.77
CA ASP A 187 4.20 -10.33 10.77
C ASP A 187 4.70 -9.02 11.41
N GLY A 188 4.68 -8.96 12.74
CA GLY A 188 5.09 -7.80 13.54
C GLY A 188 4.01 -6.75 13.81
N GLU A 189 2.78 -6.90 13.27
CA GLU A 189 1.64 -6.03 13.60
C GLU A 189 1.17 -6.16 15.06
N ASP A 190 1.55 -7.22 15.76
CA ASP A 190 1.26 -7.45 17.18
C ASP A 190 2.14 -6.63 18.13
N ASN A 191 2.90 -5.65 17.61
CA ASN A 191 3.72 -4.77 18.42
C ASN A 191 2.86 -3.90 19.34
N THR A 192 3.10 -4.01 20.64
CA THR A 192 2.40 -3.23 21.67
C THR A 192 3.29 -2.18 22.34
N THR A 193 4.52 -1.99 21.84
CA THR A 193 5.50 -1.07 22.41
C THR A 193 6.11 -0.17 21.33
N HIS A 194 5.96 1.14 21.48
CA HIS A 194 6.56 2.13 20.59
C HIS A 194 7.57 2.98 21.33
N GLY A 195 8.84 2.85 20.95
CA GLY A 195 9.95 3.44 21.71
C GLY A 195 10.00 2.85 23.13
N ALA A 196 9.90 3.71 24.15
CA ALA A 196 9.87 3.29 25.55
C ALA A 196 8.44 3.17 26.13
N VAL A 197 7.41 3.31 25.30
CA VAL A 197 6.00 3.37 25.74
C VAL A 197 5.28 2.07 25.42
N SER A 198 4.71 1.42 26.45
CA SER A 198 3.77 0.31 26.25
C SER A 198 2.38 0.86 25.93
N VAL A 199 1.97 0.74 24.67
CA VAL A 199 0.64 1.17 24.20
C VAL A 199 -0.46 0.28 24.81
N ALA A 200 -0.20 -1.03 24.95
CA ALA A 200 -1.14 -1.94 25.61
C ALA A 200 -1.44 -1.54 27.06
N ALA A 201 -0.46 -1.04 27.80
CA ALA A 201 -0.68 -0.52 29.15
C ALA A 201 -1.58 0.72 29.15
N LEU A 202 -1.39 1.63 28.18
CA LEU A 202 -2.24 2.81 27.99
C LEU A 202 -3.67 2.45 27.56
N ALA A 203 -3.84 1.34 26.84
CA ALA A 203 -5.13 0.85 26.36
C ALA A 203 -5.84 -0.12 27.34
N SER A 204 -5.30 -0.35 28.54
CA SER A 204 -5.82 -1.36 29.49
C SER A 204 -7.30 -1.19 29.89
N GLY A 205 -7.82 0.05 29.88
CA GLY A 205 -9.24 0.35 30.10
C GLY A 205 -10.11 0.37 28.83
N SER A 206 -9.50 0.17 27.65
CA SER A 206 -10.09 0.41 26.34
C SER A 206 -9.86 -0.77 25.38
N GLY A 207 -9.81 -2.01 25.88
CA GLY A 207 -9.63 -3.22 25.06
C GLY A 207 -8.24 -3.85 25.10
N GLY A 208 -7.28 -3.25 25.81
CA GLY A 208 -5.99 -3.88 26.14
C GLY A 208 -5.09 -4.08 24.92
N VAL A 209 -4.57 -5.31 24.77
CA VAL A 209 -3.62 -5.66 23.70
C VAL A 209 -4.23 -5.52 22.33
N ASP A 210 -5.44 -6.04 22.11
CA ASP A 210 -6.09 -5.99 20.80
C ASP A 210 -6.24 -4.53 20.37
N SER A 211 -6.84 -3.67 21.19
CA SER A 211 -6.99 -2.25 20.85
C SER A 211 -5.68 -1.46 20.72
N ALA A 212 -4.59 -1.91 21.33
CA ALA A 212 -3.27 -1.33 21.09
C ALA A 212 -2.75 -1.66 19.68
N THR A 213 -2.91 -2.91 19.25
CA THR A 213 -2.50 -3.36 17.91
C THR A 213 -3.40 -2.80 16.80
N GLU A 214 -4.69 -2.60 17.09
CA GLU A 214 -5.66 -2.04 16.13
C GLU A 214 -5.43 -0.55 15.83
N ALA A 215 -4.61 0.14 16.63
CA ALA A 215 -4.40 1.57 16.51
C ALA A 215 -3.29 1.94 15.50
N PHE A 216 -2.47 0.98 15.06
CA PHE A 216 -1.30 1.26 14.22
C PHE A 216 -1.04 0.12 13.23
N ASP A 217 -0.86 0.45 11.95
CA ASP A 217 -0.18 -0.45 11.02
C ASP A 217 1.33 -0.32 11.26
N GLU A 218 2.04 -1.40 11.62
CA GLU A 218 3.47 -1.41 11.93
C GLU A 218 4.35 -1.42 10.67
N PRO A 219 5.54 -0.79 10.70
CA PRO A 219 6.36 -0.65 9.49
C PRO A 219 6.97 -1.97 9.02
N LEU A 220 7.05 -2.14 7.69
CA LEU A 220 7.86 -3.17 7.06
C LEU A 220 9.19 -2.60 6.55
N THR A 221 10.26 -3.38 6.66
CA THR A 221 11.54 -3.08 6.01
C THR A 221 11.46 -3.34 4.50
N MET A 222 12.29 -2.67 3.69
CA MET A 222 12.37 -2.94 2.24
C MET A 222 12.63 -4.41 1.92
N ALA A 223 13.43 -5.10 2.74
CA ALA A 223 13.74 -6.52 2.54
C ALA A 223 12.50 -7.40 2.74
N GLN A 224 11.71 -7.14 3.78
CA GLN A 224 10.44 -7.86 4.01
C GLN A 224 9.46 -7.61 2.87
N VAL A 225 9.27 -6.34 2.48
CA VAL A 225 8.37 -6.00 1.36
C VAL A 225 8.84 -6.64 0.06
N THR A 226 10.14 -6.59 -0.24
CA THR A 226 10.70 -7.23 -1.43
C THR A 226 10.42 -8.73 -1.43
N SER A 227 10.56 -9.39 -0.28
CA SER A 227 10.19 -10.81 -0.14
C SER A 227 8.70 -11.07 -0.38
N ILE A 228 7.83 -10.19 0.11
CA ILE A 228 6.37 -10.26 -0.08
C ILE A 228 5.98 -10.14 -1.56
N ILE A 229 6.59 -9.18 -2.28
CA ILE A 229 6.19 -8.89 -3.66
C ILE A 229 6.93 -9.75 -4.70
N THR A 230 8.06 -10.38 -4.36
CA THR A 230 8.86 -11.19 -5.29
C THR A 230 8.06 -12.28 -6.03
N PRO A 231 7.12 -13.01 -5.38
CA PRO A 231 6.26 -13.96 -6.08
C PRO A 231 5.41 -13.33 -7.19
N PHE A 232 5.15 -12.02 -7.15
CA PHE A 232 4.36 -11.31 -8.14
C PHE A 232 5.18 -10.74 -9.30
N LEU A 233 6.51 -10.92 -9.30
CA LEU A 233 7.38 -10.48 -10.40
C LEU A 233 7.60 -11.64 -11.38
N ALA A 234 7.33 -11.37 -12.67
CA ALA A 234 7.47 -12.30 -13.79
C ALA A 234 8.88 -12.31 -14.41
#